data_AF-A0A8H6VH98-F1
#
_entry.id   AF-A0A8H6VH98-F1
#
_cell.length_a   1.000
_cell.length_b   1.000
_cell.length_c   1.000
_cell.angle_alpha   90.00
_cell.angle_beta   90.00
_cell.angle_gamma   90.00
#
_symmetry.space_group_name_H-M   'P 1'
#
loop_
_entity.id
_entity.type
_entity.pdbx_description
1 polymer ?
#
loop_
_entity_poly.entity_id
_entity_poly.type
_entity_poly.pdbx_seq_one_letter_code
_entity_poly.pdbx_strand_id
1 'polypeptide(L)'
;MAQPNSDVGESDQYWRLNSYRKWTKAGLMSALQSSGIIVSSSLTRHALIGIKQRLDRAMLYYGDQRISMDELRKFVRDRGLALPTPATRKAIVNVLLHADETSTFDRIQDLPPELREKIYEFYIDAFPEKLTCPTQPPLTRINRLVRKEALPIFYKRVRFQLAFFYRQSQRTSNEKLSKGTLHPDFQTTTFLNQLSTRPDQILRKVSIDIGVTSIEGFRFLDPRVLISAELTVQPKKGQIDRNVSRMGRKPKKGKELVSKVRNELRRNFSGSKSAKRMLKLKDIYALRQAAENGFFATYQKMGEWK
;
A
#
# COMPACT_ATOMS: atom_id res chain seq x y z
N MET A 1 -0.61 10.08 -12.52
CA MET A 1 0.09 9.13 -11.62
C MET A 1 -0.23 7.73 -12.09
N ALA A 2 0.77 6.85 -12.20
CA ALA A 2 0.56 5.46 -12.62
C ALA A 2 -0.37 4.75 -11.62
N GLN A 3 -1.32 3.94 -12.09
CA GLN A 3 -2.15 3.16 -11.19
C GLN A 3 -1.30 2.14 -10.43
N PRO A 4 -1.50 1.99 -9.11
CA PRO A 4 -0.76 1.02 -8.31
C PRO A 4 -1.00 -0.39 -8.86
N ASN A 5 0.07 -1.14 -9.02
CA ASN A 5 0.04 -2.47 -9.63
C ASN A 5 -0.72 -3.45 -8.71
N SER A 6 -1.77 -4.09 -9.26
CA SER A 6 -2.58 -5.10 -8.55
C SER A 6 -1.81 -6.37 -8.20
N ASP A 7 -0.66 -6.63 -8.85
CA ASP A 7 0.18 -7.80 -8.60
C ASP A 7 1.20 -7.61 -7.45
N VAL A 8 1.33 -6.39 -6.90
CA VAL A 8 2.48 -6.03 -6.04
C VAL A 8 2.12 -6.05 -4.53
N GLY A 9 1.01 -6.69 -4.20
CA GLY A 9 0.52 -6.88 -2.82
C GLY A 9 1.23 -7.97 -2.01
N GLU A 10 2.31 -8.59 -2.52
CA GLU A 10 3.15 -9.47 -1.70
C GLU A 10 3.94 -8.61 -0.72
N SER A 11 4.02 -9.07 0.54
CA SER A 11 4.44 -8.34 1.75
C SER A 11 5.74 -7.52 1.65
N ASP A 12 6.56 -7.69 0.61
CA ASP A 12 7.84 -6.99 0.42
C ASP A 12 8.06 -6.41 -1.00
N GLN A 13 7.03 -6.33 -1.84
CA GLN A 13 7.17 -5.83 -3.20
C GLN A 13 6.57 -4.44 -3.43
N TYR A 14 5.75 -3.92 -2.51
CA TYR A 14 4.99 -2.66 -2.65
C TYR A 14 5.82 -1.40 -2.97
N TRP A 15 7.13 -1.44 -2.72
CA TRP A 15 8.07 -0.34 -2.99
C TRP A 15 8.87 -0.53 -4.29
N ARG A 16 8.76 -1.70 -4.94
CA ARG A 16 9.54 -2.04 -6.13
C ARG A 16 8.91 -1.43 -7.38
N LEU A 17 9.76 -0.99 -8.29
CA LEU A 17 9.33 -0.59 -9.63
C LEU A 17 8.81 -1.81 -10.40
N ASN A 18 7.84 -1.56 -11.27
CA ASN A 18 7.31 -2.58 -12.16
C ASN A 18 8.41 -3.09 -13.11
N SER A 19 8.49 -4.41 -13.27
CA SER A 19 9.53 -5.02 -14.10
C SER A 19 9.25 -4.91 -15.60
N TYR A 20 7.97 -4.78 -16.00
CA TYR A 20 7.47 -4.75 -17.39
C TYR A 20 7.97 -5.88 -18.31
N ARG A 21 8.66 -6.90 -17.79
CA ARG A 21 9.30 -7.95 -18.60
C ARG A 21 8.29 -8.77 -19.40
N LYS A 22 7.08 -8.92 -18.87
CA LYS A 22 5.96 -9.65 -19.50
C LYS A 22 5.16 -8.81 -20.49
N TRP A 23 5.41 -7.50 -20.57
CA TRP A 23 4.64 -6.61 -21.45
C TRP A 23 5.13 -6.75 -22.90
N THR A 24 4.17 -6.68 -23.83
CA THR A 24 4.44 -6.61 -25.27
C THR A 24 4.88 -5.21 -25.67
N LYS A 25 5.57 -5.07 -26.81
CA LYS A 25 5.95 -3.76 -27.36
C LYS A 25 4.71 -2.87 -27.57
N ALA A 26 3.65 -3.43 -28.14
CA ALA A 26 2.39 -2.72 -28.37
C ALA A 26 1.73 -2.25 -27.06
N GLY A 27 1.71 -3.09 -26.02
CA GLY A 27 1.17 -2.72 -24.71
C GLY A 27 1.96 -1.58 -24.04
N LEU A 28 3.29 -1.60 -24.15
CA LEU A 28 4.13 -0.51 -23.65
C LEU A 28 3.89 0.81 -24.40
N MET A 29 3.81 0.77 -25.74
CA MET A 29 3.49 1.95 -26.56
C MET A 29 2.14 2.56 -26.16
N SER A 30 1.10 1.73 -26.06
CA SER A 30 -0.25 2.17 -25.68
C SER A 30 -0.27 2.79 -24.28
N ALA A 31 0.45 2.23 -23.30
CA ALA A 31 0.52 2.79 -21.96
C ALA A 31 1.31 4.10 -21.89
N LEU A 32 2.36 4.26 -22.69
CA LEU A 32 3.11 5.53 -22.79
C LEU A 32 2.24 6.63 -23.42
N GLN A 33 1.53 6.31 -24.51
CA GLN A 33 0.59 7.23 -25.15
C GLN A 33 -0.57 7.61 -24.23
N SER A 34 -1.12 6.65 -23.48
CA SER A 34 -2.15 6.90 -22.46
C SER A 34 -1.63 7.78 -21.31
N SER A 35 -0.32 7.79 -21.08
CA SER A 35 0.34 8.71 -20.14
C SER A 35 0.66 10.07 -20.77
N GLY A 36 0.23 10.30 -22.00
CA GLY A 36 0.44 11.52 -22.77
C GLY A 36 1.81 11.61 -23.47
N ILE A 37 2.67 10.59 -23.40
CA ILE A 37 4.02 10.65 -23.97
C ILE A 37 4.03 10.16 -25.42
N ILE A 38 4.67 10.93 -26.32
CA ILE A 38 4.83 10.54 -27.73
C ILE A 38 6.24 10.01 -27.97
N VAL A 39 6.34 8.73 -28.33
CA VAL A 39 7.59 8.01 -28.60
C VAL A 39 7.64 7.51 -30.03
N SER A 40 8.85 7.40 -30.58
CA SER A 40 9.06 6.80 -31.91
C SER A 40 8.68 5.32 -31.95
N SER A 41 7.98 4.91 -33.00
CA SER A 41 7.63 3.49 -33.26
C SER A 41 8.87 2.60 -33.48
N SER A 42 9.99 3.19 -33.87
CA SER A 42 11.27 2.49 -34.10
C SER A 42 11.96 2.03 -32.80
N LEU A 43 11.52 2.49 -31.62
CA LEU A 43 12.13 2.09 -30.36
C LEU A 43 11.98 0.59 -30.10
N THR A 44 13.03 -0.01 -29.54
CA THR A 44 13.02 -1.41 -29.13
C THR A 44 12.16 -1.60 -27.88
N ARG A 45 11.69 -2.82 -27.63
CA ARG A 45 10.93 -3.14 -26.40
C ARG A 45 11.72 -2.76 -25.14
N HIS A 46 13.03 -3.02 -25.14
CA HIS A 46 13.91 -2.70 -24.02
C HIS A 46 13.98 -1.18 -23.75
N ALA A 47 14.11 -0.37 -24.81
CA ALA A 47 14.07 1.09 -24.66
C ALA A 47 12.74 1.58 -24.08
N LEU A 48 11.60 1.04 -24.54
CA LEU A 48 10.28 1.39 -24.00
C LEU A 48 10.13 1.01 -22.52
N ILE A 49 10.67 -0.13 -22.08
CA ILE A 49 10.72 -0.51 -20.67
C ILE A 49 11.51 0.54 -19.87
N GLY A 50 12.69 0.95 -20.36
CA GLY A 50 13.50 1.98 -19.72
C GLY A 50 12.77 3.32 -19.58
N ILE A 51 12.03 3.73 -20.61
CA ILE A 51 11.17 4.93 -20.56
C ILE A 51 10.09 4.78 -19.50
N LYS A 52 9.39 3.64 -19.47
CA LYS A 52 8.31 3.42 -18.49
C LYS A 52 8.83 3.41 -17.05
N GLN A 53 9.96 2.75 -16.79
CA GLN A 53 10.60 2.74 -15.48
C GLN A 53 11.08 4.13 -15.06
N ARG A 54 11.50 4.96 -16.01
CA ARG A 54 11.85 6.36 -15.76
C ARG A 54 10.63 7.19 -15.35
N LEU A 55 9.50 7.02 -16.04
CA LEU A 55 8.24 7.68 -15.67
C LEU A 55 7.70 7.21 -14.32
N ASP A 56 7.87 5.92 -13.97
CA ASP A 56 7.48 5.41 -12.65
C ASP A 56 8.31 6.02 -11.52
N ARG A 57 9.56 6.41 -11.80
CA ARG A 57 10.42 7.19 -10.90
C ARG A 57 10.09 8.69 -10.92
N ALA A 58 8.98 9.09 -11.56
CA ALA A 58 8.57 10.49 -11.77
C ALA A 58 9.63 11.35 -12.48
N MET A 59 10.49 10.74 -13.31
CA MET A 59 11.50 11.46 -14.08
C MET A 59 11.04 11.77 -15.50
N LEU A 60 11.48 12.91 -16.02
CA LEU A 60 11.17 13.35 -17.39
C LEU A 60 11.87 12.49 -18.43
N TYR A 61 11.15 12.15 -19.49
CA TYR A 61 11.73 11.53 -20.69
C TYR A 61 11.96 12.60 -21.78
N TYR A 62 13.19 13.06 -21.92
CA TYR A 62 13.55 14.12 -22.88
C TYR A 62 13.41 13.72 -24.35
N GLY A 63 13.29 12.42 -24.65
CA GLY A 63 13.06 11.94 -26.01
C GLY A 63 11.62 12.09 -26.49
N ASP A 64 10.69 12.57 -25.66
CA ASP A 64 9.32 12.87 -26.06
C ASP A 64 9.32 13.83 -27.25
N GLN A 65 8.64 13.48 -28.33
CA GLN A 65 8.62 14.26 -29.57
C GLN A 65 7.99 15.65 -29.41
N ARG A 66 7.22 15.88 -28.35
CA ARG A 66 6.59 17.18 -28.05
C ARG A 66 7.57 18.20 -27.49
N ILE A 67 8.67 17.76 -26.89
CA ILE A 67 9.67 18.66 -26.31
C ILE A 67 10.50 19.26 -27.44
N SER A 68 10.50 20.58 -27.61
CA SER A 68 11.23 21.25 -28.69
C SER A 68 12.76 21.19 -28.48
N MET A 69 13.53 21.49 -29.54
CA MET A 69 15.00 21.61 -29.41
C MET A 69 15.41 22.73 -28.45
N ASP A 70 14.65 23.83 -28.39
CA ASP A 70 14.97 24.96 -27.53
C ASP A 70 14.68 24.68 -26.06
N GLU A 71 13.62 23.92 -25.77
CA GLU A 71 13.36 23.40 -24.42
C GLU A 71 14.48 22.45 -23.96
N LEU A 72 14.96 21.56 -24.82
CA LEU A 72 16.09 20.69 -24.50
C LEU A 72 17.36 21.48 -24.18
N ARG A 73 17.67 22.50 -24.99
CA ARG A 73 18.81 23.41 -24.72
C ARG A 73 18.59 24.19 -23.43
N LYS A 74 17.36 24.60 -23.13
CA LYS A 74 17.01 25.26 -21.86
C LYS A 74 17.28 24.33 -20.68
N PHE A 75 16.88 23.06 -20.73
CA PHE A 75 17.19 22.10 -19.66
C PHE A 75 18.69 21.93 -19.45
N VAL A 76 19.49 21.89 -20.53
CA VAL A 76 20.96 21.81 -20.43
C VAL A 76 21.52 23.05 -19.70
N ARG A 77 21.09 24.25 -20.11
CA ARG A 77 21.53 25.52 -19.48
C ARG A 77 21.10 25.63 -18.03
N ASP A 78 19.83 25.37 -17.74
CA ASP A 78 19.26 25.47 -16.39
C ASP A 78 19.96 24.52 -15.39
N ARG A 79 20.55 23.44 -15.90
CA ARG A 79 21.31 22.45 -15.12
C ARG A 79 22.82 22.70 -15.11
N GLY A 80 23.31 23.74 -15.78
CA GLY A 80 24.73 24.04 -15.89
C GLY A 80 25.54 22.96 -16.64
N LEU A 81 24.90 22.20 -17.53
CA LEU A 81 25.56 21.14 -18.30
C LEU A 81 26.19 21.71 -19.58
N ALA A 82 27.29 21.11 -20.03
CA ALA A 82 27.89 21.46 -21.32
C ALA A 82 27.00 20.98 -22.49
N LEU A 83 26.80 21.85 -23.48
CA LEU A 83 26.13 21.46 -24.72
C LEU A 83 27.03 20.50 -25.52
N PRO A 84 26.52 19.36 -25.98
CA PRO A 84 27.31 18.44 -26.78
C PRO A 84 27.61 19.03 -28.17
N THR A 85 28.78 18.70 -28.71
CA THR A 85 29.17 19.04 -30.08
C THR A 85 29.33 17.73 -30.87
N PRO A 86 28.51 17.44 -31.90
CA PRO A 86 27.45 18.28 -32.44
C PRO A 86 26.18 18.30 -31.57
N ALA A 87 25.49 19.45 -31.55
CA ALA A 87 24.28 19.70 -30.76
C ALA A 87 23.01 19.06 -31.36
N THR A 88 23.09 17.78 -31.70
CA THR A 88 21.95 17.00 -32.20
C THR A 88 20.96 16.72 -31.08
N ARG A 89 19.67 16.56 -31.41
CA ARG A 89 18.62 16.20 -30.44
C ARG A 89 19.02 14.97 -29.61
N LYS A 90 19.48 13.92 -30.28
CA LYS A 90 19.88 12.66 -29.64
C LYS A 90 21.04 12.87 -28.66
N ALA A 91 22.04 13.66 -29.03
CA ALA A 91 23.17 13.97 -28.15
C ALA A 91 22.71 14.76 -26.91
N ILE A 92 21.88 15.79 -27.09
CA ILE A 92 21.35 16.60 -25.97
C ILE A 92 20.50 15.74 -25.02
N VAL A 93 19.59 14.93 -25.57
CA VAL A 93 18.77 13.98 -24.79
C VAL A 93 19.68 13.03 -23.99
N ASN A 94 20.71 12.48 -24.61
CA ASN A 94 21.65 11.58 -23.92
C ASN A 94 22.40 12.27 -22.78
N VAL A 95 22.87 13.51 -22.98
CA VAL A 95 23.52 14.31 -21.91
C VAL A 95 22.58 14.52 -20.73
N LEU A 96 21.32 14.92 -20.99
CA LEU A 96 20.32 15.14 -19.94
C LEU A 96 19.94 13.85 -19.21
N LEU A 97 19.73 12.76 -19.94
CA LEU A 97 19.45 11.45 -19.36
C LEU A 97 20.61 10.96 -18.50
N HIS A 98 21.84 11.09 -19.00
CA HIS A 98 23.03 10.70 -18.26
C HIS A 98 23.18 11.50 -16.97
N ALA A 99 23.04 12.83 -17.03
CA ALA A 99 23.10 13.69 -15.86
C ALA A 99 22.05 13.33 -14.80
N ASP A 100 20.84 12.92 -15.20
CA ASP A 100 19.82 12.46 -14.23
C ASP A 100 20.18 11.12 -13.60
N GLU A 101 20.79 10.18 -14.33
CA GLU A 101 21.14 8.87 -13.78
C GLU A 101 22.46 8.88 -12.97
N THR A 102 23.34 9.86 -13.20
CA THR A 102 24.60 10.02 -12.43
C THR A 102 24.50 11.03 -11.31
N SER A 103 23.39 11.78 -11.20
CA SER A 103 23.18 12.70 -10.08
C SER A 103 23.17 11.93 -8.77
N THR A 104 24.12 12.23 -7.89
CA THR A 104 24.13 11.72 -6.52
C THR A 104 23.65 12.79 -5.55
N PHE A 105 23.03 12.34 -4.47
CA PHE A 105 22.66 13.19 -3.36
C PHE A 105 23.36 12.68 -2.11
N ASP A 106 24.62 13.09 -1.95
CA ASP A 106 25.56 12.44 -1.04
C ASP A 106 25.22 12.62 0.45
N ARG A 107 24.36 13.60 0.78
CA ARG A 107 24.15 14.04 2.16
C ARG A 107 22.70 14.29 2.53
N ILE A 108 21.87 13.26 2.44
CA ILE A 108 20.49 13.34 2.92
C ILE A 108 20.37 13.76 4.39
N GLN A 109 21.39 13.49 5.20
CA GLN A 109 21.41 13.86 6.63
C GLN A 109 21.78 15.34 6.87
N ASP A 110 22.40 16.00 5.90
CA ASP A 110 22.73 17.43 5.98
C ASP A 110 21.49 18.31 5.70
N LEU A 111 20.44 17.72 5.11
CA LEU A 111 19.16 18.41 4.98
C LEU A 111 18.55 18.69 6.36
N PRO A 112 17.92 19.84 6.58
CA PRO A 112 17.08 20.07 7.75
C PRO A 112 16.03 18.97 7.95
N PRO A 113 15.69 18.62 9.21
CA PRO A 113 14.70 17.57 9.51
C PRO A 113 13.38 17.73 8.76
N GLU A 114 12.92 18.97 8.56
CA GLU A 114 11.66 19.30 7.87
C GLU A 114 11.70 18.91 6.40
N LEU A 115 12.85 19.02 5.75
CA LEU A 115 13.03 18.59 4.36
C LEU A 115 13.14 17.07 4.26
N ARG A 116 13.82 16.43 5.20
CA ARG A 116 13.86 14.95 5.27
C ARG A 116 12.47 14.36 5.48
N GLU A 117 11.68 14.93 6.39
CA GLU A 117 10.29 14.55 6.60
C GLU A 117 9.50 14.63 5.29
N LYS A 118 9.56 15.75 4.56
CA LYS A 118 8.89 15.89 3.26
C LYS A 118 9.30 14.82 2.26
N ILE A 119 10.60 14.48 2.18
CA ILE A 119 11.09 13.42 1.30
C ILE A 119 10.48 12.07 1.70
N TYR A 120 10.43 11.75 2.99
CA TYR A 120 9.80 10.53 3.48
C TYR A 120 8.31 10.49 3.19
N GLU A 121 7.62 11.62 3.35
CA GLU A 121 6.21 11.76 2.98
C GLU A 121 5.99 11.47 1.50
N PHE A 122 6.75 12.09 0.60
CA PHE A 122 6.67 11.82 -0.84
C PHE A 122 6.93 10.35 -1.18
N TYR A 123 7.94 9.74 -0.54
CA TYR A 123 8.27 8.33 -0.75
C TYR A 123 7.12 7.41 -0.31
N ILE A 124 6.51 7.68 0.85
CA ILE A 124 5.43 6.86 1.41
C ILE A 124 4.11 7.10 0.66
N ASP A 125 3.85 8.32 0.19
CA ASP A 125 2.66 8.65 -0.61
C ASP A 125 2.65 7.96 -1.98
N ALA A 126 3.83 7.54 -2.47
CA ALA A 126 3.93 6.75 -3.70
C ALA A 126 3.49 5.29 -3.51
N PHE A 127 3.30 4.82 -2.27
CA PHE A 127 2.82 3.46 -2.01
C PHE A 127 1.34 3.31 -2.36
N PRO A 128 0.89 2.07 -2.68
CA PRO A 128 -0.53 1.78 -2.75
C PRO A 128 -1.27 2.24 -1.49
N GLU A 129 -2.49 2.76 -1.67
CA GLU A 129 -3.30 3.29 -0.56
C GLU A 129 -3.47 2.26 0.57
N LYS A 130 -3.62 0.99 0.20
CA LYS A 130 -3.82 -0.16 1.10
C LYS A 130 -2.66 -1.14 0.92
N LEU A 131 -1.94 -1.42 2.01
CA LEU A 131 -0.87 -2.42 2.03
C LEU A 131 -1.29 -3.65 2.83
N THR A 132 -1.13 -4.81 2.21
CA THR A 132 -1.35 -6.11 2.84
C THR A 132 -0.12 -6.53 3.62
N CYS A 133 -0.23 -6.48 4.95
CA CYS A 133 0.81 -6.94 5.88
C CYS A 133 2.26 -6.58 5.45
N PRO A 134 2.52 -5.29 5.15
CA PRO A 134 3.79 -4.88 4.60
C PRO A 134 4.93 -5.10 5.60
N THR A 135 6.07 -5.57 5.10
CA THR A 135 7.35 -5.36 5.77
C THR A 135 7.60 -3.86 5.92
N GLN A 136 8.41 -3.48 6.89
CA GLN A 136 8.81 -2.07 7.02
C GLN A 136 9.56 -1.61 5.75
N PRO A 137 9.34 -0.38 5.27
CA PRO A 137 9.94 0.07 4.02
C PRO A 137 11.47 -0.07 4.05
N PRO A 138 12.12 -0.46 2.95
CA PRO A 138 13.58 -0.61 2.89
C PRO A 138 14.31 0.65 3.37
N LEU A 139 13.76 1.84 3.07
CA LEU A 139 14.29 3.13 3.53
C LEU A 139 14.50 3.16 5.05
N THR A 140 13.59 2.57 5.83
CA THR A 140 13.64 2.53 7.30
C THR A 140 14.67 1.53 7.85
N ARG A 141 15.41 0.82 6.98
CA ARG A 141 16.44 -0.16 7.34
C ARG A 141 17.86 0.37 7.12
N ILE A 142 18.01 1.56 6.51
CA ILE A 142 19.32 2.13 6.16
C ILE A 142 20.11 2.50 7.41
N ASN A 143 19.54 3.32 8.30
CA ASN A 143 20.18 3.71 9.55
C ASN A 143 19.15 4.09 10.63
N ARG A 144 19.61 4.29 11.87
CA ARG A 144 18.75 4.58 13.04
C ARG A 144 18.00 5.91 12.93
N LEU A 145 18.62 6.95 12.37
CA LEU A 145 18.02 8.27 12.23
C LEU A 145 16.85 8.24 11.23
N VAL A 146 17.11 7.79 9.99
CA VAL A 146 16.11 7.62 8.93
C VAL A 146 14.96 6.74 9.42
N ARG A 147 15.27 5.67 10.15
CA ARG A 147 14.26 4.81 10.76
C ARG A 147 13.38 5.55 11.77
N LYS A 148 13.98 6.36 12.65
CA LYS A 148 13.24 7.12 13.68
C LYS A 148 12.32 8.17 13.04
N GLU A 149 12.74 8.78 11.93
CA GLU A 149 11.99 9.83 11.25
C GLU A 149 10.92 9.29 10.29
N ALA A 150 11.27 8.31 9.44
CA ALA A 150 10.38 7.82 8.38
C ALA A 150 9.30 6.83 8.89
N LEU A 151 9.60 6.04 9.93
CA LEU A 151 8.70 4.99 10.38
C LEU A 151 7.39 5.52 11.00
N PRO A 152 7.39 6.60 11.81
CA PRO A 152 6.14 7.24 12.24
C PRO A 152 5.30 7.74 11.06
N ILE A 153 5.93 8.29 10.01
CA ILE A 153 5.24 8.76 8.81
C ILE A 153 4.57 7.58 8.10
N PHE A 154 5.28 6.45 7.99
CA PHE A 154 4.77 5.23 7.36
C PHE A 154 3.49 4.75 8.06
N TYR A 155 3.54 4.55 9.38
CA TYR A 155 2.37 4.09 10.14
C TYR A 155 1.24 5.13 10.25
N LYS A 156 1.55 6.42 10.06
CA LYS A 156 0.59 7.53 10.04
C LYS A 156 -0.14 7.64 8.70
N ARG A 157 0.53 7.36 7.57
CA ARG A 157 0.00 7.61 6.22
C ARG A 157 -0.58 6.36 5.56
N VAL A 158 0.02 5.18 5.80
CA VAL A 158 -0.40 3.92 5.17
C VAL A 158 -1.62 3.32 5.85
N ARG A 159 -2.51 2.73 5.05
CA ARG A 159 -3.59 1.85 5.52
C ARG A 159 -3.12 0.40 5.50
N PHE A 160 -3.10 -0.23 6.67
CA PHE A 160 -2.68 -1.63 6.80
C PHE A 160 -3.89 -2.56 6.69
N GLN A 161 -3.82 -3.53 5.79
CA GLN A 161 -4.78 -4.61 5.65
C GLN A 161 -4.28 -5.83 6.41
N LEU A 162 -5.10 -6.29 7.36
CA LEU A 162 -4.87 -7.49 8.14
C LEU A 162 -5.89 -8.55 7.73
N ALA A 163 -5.44 -9.76 7.45
CA ALA A 163 -6.31 -10.89 7.18
C ALA A 163 -6.46 -11.76 8.42
N PHE A 164 -7.71 -12.10 8.71
CA PHE A 164 -8.04 -13.15 9.65
C PHE A 164 -8.93 -14.18 8.97
N PHE A 165 -8.64 -15.45 9.21
CA PHE A 165 -9.35 -16.57 8.65
C PHE A 165 -9.90 -17.47 9.74
N TYR A 166 -11.08 -18.01 9.49
CA TYR A 166 -11.64 -19.05 10.34
C TYR A 166 -10.97 -20.40 10.04
N ARG A 167 -10.27 -20.99 11.02
CA ARG A 167 -9.70 -22.33 10.85
C ARG A 167 -10.77 -23.39 11.11
N GLN A 168 -11.27 -24.00 10.04
CA GLN A 168 -12.11 -25.19 10.16
C GLN A 168 -11.25 -26.36 10.61
N SER A 169 -11.29 -26.74 11.90
CA SER A 169 -10.91 -28.11 12.28
C SER A 169 -11.87 -29.07 11.56
N GLN A 170 -11.41 -30.27 11.18
CA GLN A 170 -12.16 -31.31 10.45
C GLN A 170 -13.45 -31.75 11.18
N ARG A 171 -14.46 -30.89 11.17
CA ARG A 171 -15.69 -31.03 11.94
C ARG A 171 -16.87 -31.14 11.00
N THR A 172 -17.81 -31.99 11.36
CA THR A 172 -19.00 -32.29 10.57
C THR A 172 -19.87 -31.04 10.41
N SER A 173 -20.69 -30.99 9.35
CA SER A 173 -21.52 -29.83 8.98
C SER A 173 -22.52 -29.39 10.07
N ASN A 174 -22.80 -30.24 11.05
CA ASN A 174 -23.75 -30.02 12.13
C ASN A 174 -23.14 -29.44 13.41
N GLU A 175 -21.83 -29.25 13.48
CA GLU A 175 -21.21 -28.71 14.69
C GLU A 175 -21.47 -27.21 14.89
N LYS A 176 -21.80 -26.85 16.15
CA LYS A 176 -21.95 -25.46 16.58
C LYS A 176 -20.61 -24.74 16.49
N LEU A 177 -20.64 -23.53 15.93
CA LEU A 177 -19.48 -22.65 15.78
C LEU A 177 -18.98 -21.97 17.07
N SER A 178 -19.64 -22.23 18.20
CA SER A 178 -19.51 -21.45 19.43
C SER A 178 -18.13 -21.49 20.11
N LYS A 179 -17.13 -22.16 19.53
CA LYS A 179 -15.74 -22.22 20.05
C LYS A 179 -14.67 -21.89 19.03
N GLY A 180 -15.03 -21.56 17.79
CA GLY A 180 -14.00 -21.25 16.80
C GLY A 180 -13.37 -19.89 17.04
N THR A 181 -12.14 -19.70 16.57
CA THR A 181 -11.42 -18.43 16.65
C THR A 181 -10.92 -18.05 15.25
N LEU A 182 -10.87 -16.74 14.98
CA LEU A 182 -10.29 -16.23 13.75
C LEU A 182 -8.77 -16.15 13.93
N HIS A 183 -8.03 -16.89 13.13
CA HIS A 183 -6.58 -16.86 13.15
C HIS A 183 -6.05 -15.81 12.17
N PRO A 184 -5.07 -14.99 12.57
CA PRO A 184 -4.35 -14.16 11.60
C PRO A 184 -3.61 -15.05 10.60
N ASP A 185 -3.53 -14.63 9.34
CA ASP A 185 -2.64 -15.28 8.37
C ASP A 185 -1.16 -15.11 8.76
N PHE A 186 -0.27 -15.80 8.03
CA PHE A 186 1.16 -15.76 8.34
C PHE A 186 1.72 -14.33 8.30
N GLN A 187 1.30 -13.55 7.31
CA GLN A 187 1.77 -12.18 7.12
C GLN A 187 1.25 -11.24 8.23
N THR A 188 -0.04 -11.34 8.57
CA THR A 188 -0.67 -10.62 9.67
C THR A 188 -0.01 -10.98 10.98
N THR A 189 0.25 -12.27 11.23
CA THR A 189 0.96 -12.74 12.43
C THR A 189 2.33 -12.10 12.54
N THR A 190 3.10 -12.09 11.45
CA THR A 190 4.42 -11.46 11.39
C THR A 190 4.34 -9.95 11.67
N PHE A 191 3.39 -9.26 11.05
CA PHE A 191 3.17 -7.84 11.26
C PHE A 191 2.76 -7.50 12.69
N LEU A 192 1.83 -8.26 13.29
CA LEU A 192 1.41 -8.07 14.68
C LEU A 192 2.55 -8.35 15.67
N ASN A 193 3.39 -9.34 15.39
CA ASN A 193 4.60 -9.60 16.19
C ASN A 193 5.60 -8.44 16.09
N GLN A 194 5.79 -7.85 14.91
CA GLN A 194 6.64 -6.67 14.78
C GLN A 194 6.09 -5.49 15.59
N LEU A 195 4.78 -5.26 15.56
CA LEU A 195 4.13 -4.23 16.38
C LEU A 195 4.23 -4.52 17.88
N SER A 196 4.20 -5.79 18.31
CA SER A 196 4.28 -6.13 19.74
C SER A 196 5.67 -5.84 20.33
N THR A 197 6.73 -5.98 19.53
CA THR A 197 8.10 -5.66 19.96
C THR A 197 8.34 -4.16 20.21
N ARG A 198 7.42 -3.30 19.76
CA ARG A 198 7.55 -1.85 19.81
C ARG A 198 6.23 -1.22 20.24
N PRO A 199 5.94 -1.15 21.55
CA PRO A 199 4.66 -0.66 22.06
C PRO A 199 4.44 0.84 21.76
N ASP A 200 5.49 1.55 21.34
CA ASP A 200 5.53 2.92 20.84
C ASP A 200 5.24 3.03 19.34
N GLN A 201 5.13 1.91 18.61
CA GLN A 201 4.63 1.90 17.24
C GLN A 201 3.12 1.98 17.23
N ILE A 202 2.63 2.89 16.39
CA ILE A 202 1.26 3.34 16.50
C ILE A 202 0.66 3.52 15.11
N LEU A 203 -0.51 2.93 14.89
CA LEU A 203 -1.19 2.94 13.60
C LEU A 203 -2.28 4.01 13.56
N ARG A 204 -2.41 4.70 12.43
CA ARG A 204 -3.52 5.67 12.24
C ARG A 204 -4.73 5.05 11.55
N LYS A 205 -4.49 4.13 10.62
CA LYS A 205 -5.52 3.49 9.80
C LYS A 205 -5.26 1.98 9.71
N VAL A 206 -6.25 1.20 10.09
CA VAL A 206 -6.22 -0.28 10.01
C VAL A 206 -7.50 -0.76 9.36
N SER A 207 -7.35 -1.63 8.38
CA SER A 207 -8.42 -2.40 7.75
C SER A 207 -8.24 -3.85 8.18
N ILE A 208 -9.24 -4.44 8.80
CA ILE A 208 -9.32 -5.86 9.08
C ILE A 208 -10.27 -6.48 8.07
N ASP A 209 -9.75 -7.41 7.28
CA ASP A 209 -10.52 -8.23 6.37
C ASP A 209 -10.64 -9.63 6.95
N ILE A 210 -11.88 -10.13 6.98
CA ILE A 210 -12.20 -11.43 7.56
C ILE A 210 -12.77 -12.31 6.46
N GLY A 211 -12.13 -13.45 6.25
CA GLY A 211 -12.59 -14.45 5.28
C GLY A 211 -12.65 -15.85 5.89
N VAL A 212 -13.18 -16.77 5.09
CA VAL A 212 -13.32 -18.19 5.47
C VAL A 212 -12.67 -19.02 4.39
N THR A 213 -11.35 -19.22 4.47
CA THR A 213 -10.63 -20.18 3.61
C THR A 213 -9.52 -20.88 4.38
N SER A 214 -8.99 -21.96 3.81
CA SER A 214 -7.72 -22.55 4.25
C SER A 214 -6.57 -21.56 4.00
N ILE A 215 -5.48 -21.72 4.77
CA ILE A 215 -4.26 -20.90 4.75
C ILE A 215 -3.67 -20.79 3.32
N GLU A 216 -3.82 -21.84 2.50
CA GLU A 216 -3.24 -21.92 1.16
C GLU A 216 -4.01 -21.14 0.08
N GLY A 217 -5.26 -20.72 0.36
CA GLY A 217 -6.15 -20.11 -0.63
C GLY A 217 -6.42 -18.61 -0.43
N PHE A 218 -5.90 -17.98 0.62
CA PHE A 218 -6.22 -16.58 0.92
C PHE A 218 -5.43 -15.63 0.03
N ARG A 219 -5.90 -15.38 -1.20
CA ARG A 219 -5.50 -14.21 -1.97
C ARG A 219 -6.51 -13.10 -1.69
N PHE A 220 -6.03 -11.91 -1.32
CA PHE A 220 -6.82 -10.72 -0.93
C PHE A 220 -7.73 -10.14 -2.04
N LEU A 221 -7.84 -10.85 -3.16
CA LEU A 221 -8.70 -10.57 -4.32
C LEU A 221 -9.88 -11.56 -4.43
N ASP A 222 -10.03 -12.49 -3.47
CA ASP A 222 -11.06 -13.52 -3.51
C ASP A 222 -12.44 -12.96 -3.04
N PRO A 223 -13.55 -13.18 -3.78
CA PRO A 223 -14.93 -12.88 -3.35
C PRO A 223 -15.40 -13.54 -2.04
N ARG A 224 -14.50 -14.19 -1.30
CA ARG A 224 -14.74 -14.88 -0.02
C ARG A 224 -14.44 -14.04 1.22
N VAL A 225 -14.03 -12.78 1.07
CA VAL A 225 -14.00 -11.83 2.20
C VAL A 225 -15.44 -11.53 2.63
N LEU A 226 -15.79 -11.95 3.84
CA LEU A 226 -17.13 -11.81 4.38
C LEU A 226 -17.38 -10.40 4.93
N ILE A 227 -16.35 -9.80 5.53
CA ILE A 227 -16.42 -8.49 6.20
C ILE A 227 -15.11 -7.74 5.98
N SER A 228 -15.21 -6.42 5.74
CA SER A 228 -14.11 -5.49 5.90
C SER A 228 -14.48 -4.46 6.97
N ALA A 229 -13.71 -4.42 8.05
CA ALA A 229 -13.86 -3.46 9.12
C ALA A 229 -12.67 -2.50 9.11
N GLU A 230 -12.94 -1.20 9.06
CA GLU A 230 -11.94 -0.15 9.04
C GLU A 230 -12.02 0.69 10.31
N LEU A 231 -10.86 0.84 10.97
CA LEU A 231 -10.66 1.80 12.03
C LEU A 231 -9.73 2.91 11.52
N THR A 232 -10.23 4.13 11.59
CA THR A 232 -9.46 5.33 11.22
C THR A 232 -9.49 6.32 12.38
N VAL A 233 -8.33 6.81 12.80
CA VAL A 233 -8.27 7.87 13.81
C VAL A 233 -8.39 9.24 13.16
N GLN A 234 -9.45 9.97 13.52
CA GLN A 234 -9.70 11.32 13.02
C GLN A 234 -8.83 12.34 13.77
N PRO A 235 -7.95 13.08 13.08
CA PRO A 235 -6.97 13.96 13.72
C PRO A 235 -7.61 15.14 14.47
N LYS A 236 -8.72 15.69 13.94
CA LYS A 236 -9.34 16.92 14.46
C LYS A 236 -10.18 16.72 15.73
N LYS A 237 -10.57 15.48 16.05
CA LYS A 237 -11.47 15.19 17.20
C LYS A 237 -10.92 14.14 18.16
N GLY A 238 -9.76 13.53 17.86
CA GLY A 238 -9.25 12.38 18.62
C GLY A 238 -10.22 11.19 18.64
N GLN A 239 -11.21 11.20 17.74
CA GLN A 239 -12.28 10.21 17.67
C GLN A 239 -11.86 9.10 16.71
N ILE A 240 -12.07 7.86 17.12
CA ILE A 240 -11.89 6.71 16.25
C ILE A 240 -13.15 6.56 15.42
N ASP A 241 -13.02 6.82 14.12
CA ASP A 241 -14.03 6.52 13.12
C ASP A 241 -14.04 5.02 12.83
N ARG A 242 -15.23 4.46 12.70
CA ARG A 242 -15.49 3.00 12.67
C ARG A 242 -16.39 2.71 11.48
N ASN A 243 -15.75 2.43 10.36
CA ASN A 243 -16.48 2.07 9.15
C ASN A 243 -16.45 0.56 9.00
N VAL A 244 -17.63 -0.06 9.04
CA VAL A 244 -17.78 -1.49 8.75
C VAL A 244 -18.53 -1.59 7.45
N SER A 245 -17.86 -2.11 6.43
CA SER A 245 -18.42 -2.35 5.12
C SER A 245 -18.46 -3.85 4.83
N ARG A 246 -19.31 -4.20 3.88
CA ARG A 246 -19.58 -5.58 3.48
C ARG A 246 -18.97 -5.83 2.11
N MET A 247 -18.35 -7.00 1.91
CA MET A 247 -17.83 -7.40 0.59
C MET A 247 -18.50 -8.65 -0.04
N GLY A 248 -19.43 -9.36 0.62
CA GLY A 248 -19.99 -10.64 0.14
C GLY A 248 -21.43 -10.65 -0.40
N ARG A 249 -21.89 -11.77 -1.02
CA ARG A 249 -23.08 -11.89 -1.90
C ARG A 249 -24.50 -11.98 -1.27
N LYS A 250 -24.72 -12.45 -0.03
CA LYS A 250 -26.08 -12.66 0.55
C LYS A 250 -26.71 -11.45 1.30
N PRO A 251 -27.57 -10.59 0.70
CA PRO A 251 -27.93 -9.25 1.20
C PRO A 251 -28.44 -9.19 2.66
N LYS A 252 -29.28 -10.14 3.10
CA LYS A 252 -29.89 -10.11 4.45
C LYS A 252 -28.89 -10.42 5.57
N LYS A 253 -28.28 -11.62 5.60
CA LYS A 253 -27.35 -12.02 6.67
C LYS A 253 -26.12 -11.11 6.78
N GLY A 254 -25.62 -10.56 5.67
CA GLY A 254 -24.49 -9.64 5.75
C GLY A 254 -24.84 -8.25 6.33
N LYS A 255 -26.09 -7.76 6.20
CA LYS A 255 -26.52 -6.53 6.90
C LYS A 255 -26.57 -6.76 8.41
N GLU A 256 -27.10 -7.92 8.82
CA GLU A 256 -27.14 -8.36 10.21
C GLU A 256 -25.72 -8.48 10.80
N LEU A 257 -24.83 -9.14 10.07
CA LEU A 257 -23.42 -9.28 10.42
C LEU A 257 -22.73 -7.93 10.64
N VAL A 258 -22.83 -7.01 9.67
CA VAL A 258 -22.26 -5.66 9.77
C VAL A 258 -22.83 -4.92 10.98
N SER A 259 -24.15 -5.02 11.22
CA SER A 259 -24.80 -4.40 12.38
C SER A 259 -24.25 -4.95 13.71
N LYS A 260 -24.14 -6.28 13.82
CA LYS A 260 -23.59 -6.96 15.01
C LYS A 260 -22.14 -6.56 15.27
N VAL A 261 -21.27 -6.61 14.25
CA VAL A 261 -19.87 -6.16 14.38
C VAL A 261 -19.80 -4.68 14.76
N ARG A 262 -20.61 -3.82 14.14
CA ARG A 262 -20.64 -2.39 14.48
C ARG A 262 -21.08 -2.16 15.93
N ASN A 263 -22.04 -2.92 16.43
CA ASN A 263 -22.50 -2.83 17.82
C ASN A 263 -21.42 -3.29 18.81
N GLU A 264 -20.72 -4.40 18.52
CA GLU A 264 -19.58 -4.86 19.33
C GLU A 264 -18.44 -3.83 19.34
N LEU A 265 -18.13 -3.23 18.18
CA LEU A 265 -17.16 -2.13 18.10
C LEU A 265 -17.63 -0.86 18.81
N ARG A 266 -18.94 -0.62 18.89
CA ARG A 266 -19.46 0.47 19.72
C ARG A 266 -19.23 0.17 21.19
N ARG A 267 -19.59 -1.02 21.66
CA ARG A 267 -19.40 -1.47 23.06
C ARG A 267 -17.94 -1.38 23.47
N ASN A 268 -17.03 -2.03 22.74
CA ASN A 268 -15.62 -2.13 23.09
C ASN A 268 -14.86 -0.79 23.08
N PHE A 269 -15.37 0.20 22.35
CA PHE A 269 -14.71 1.50 22.20
C PHE A 269 -15.58 2.69 22.67
N SER A 270 -16.68 2.45 23.39
CA SER A 270 -17.62 3.50 23.85
C SER A 270 -17.10 4.33 25.03
N GLY A 271 -16.19 3.80 25.84
CA GLY A 271 -15.67 4.45 27.05
C GLY A 271 -14.42 5.31 26.88
N SER A 272 -13.77 5.29 25.70
CA SER A 272 -12.50 6.02 25.51
C SER A 272 -12.76 7.48 25.16
N LYS A 273 -13.22 8.30 26.12
CA LYS A 273 -13.26 9.76 26.01
C LYS A 273 -11.87 10.39 26.01
N SER A 274 -10.84 9.65 26.43
CA SER A 274 -9.46 10.04 26.22
C SER A 274 -9.19 10.02 24.72
N ALA A 275 -8.77 11.18 24.20
CA ALA A 275 -8.33 11.40 22.83
C ALA A 275 -7.19 10.44 22.48
N LYS A 276 -7.53 9.18 22.20
CA LYS A 276 -6.61 8.22 21.61
C LYS A 276 -6.30 8.79 20.23
N ARG A 277 -5.17 9.49 20.13
CA ARG A 277 -4.69 10.04 18.86
C ARG A 277 -4.45 8.96 17.81
N MET A 278 -4.58 7.66 18.17
CA MET A 278 -3.78 6.60 17.57
C MET A 278 -4.18 5.17 18.04
N LEU A 279 -4.05 4.14 17.18
CA LEU A 279 -4.41 2.73 17.44
C LEU A 279 -3.20 1.91 17.93
N LYS A 280 -3.37 1.16 19.02
CA LYS A 280 -2.39 0.22 19.57
C LYS A 280 -2.74 -1.22 19.22
N LEU A 281 -1.80 -2.14 19.42
CA LEU A 281 -1.99 -3.58 19.21
C LEU A 281 -3.24 -4.13 19.94
N LYS A 282 -3.49 -3.71 21.18
CA LYS A 282 -4.70 -4.09 21.92
C LYS A 282 -6.01 -3.65 21.25
N ASP A 283 -6.00 -2.51 20.55
CA ASP A 283 -7.18 -2.01 19.83
C ASP A 283 -7.42 -2.87 18.58
N ILE A 284 -6.37 -3.37 17.93
CA ILE A 284 -6.47 -4.32 16.81
C ILE A 284 -7.07 -5.65 17.28
N TYR A 285 -6.62 -6.19 18.42
CA TYR A 285 -7.20 -7.41 18.99
C TYR A 285 -8.64 -7.22 19.44
N ALA A 286 -8.99 -6.06 20.01
CA ALA A 286 -10.38 -5.75 20.36
C ALA A 286 -11.28 -5.66 19.12
N LEU A 287 -10.76 -5.12 18.00
CA LEU A 287 -11.45 -5.11 16.71
C LEU A 287 -11.66 -6.53 16.17
N ARG A 288 -10.62 -7.38 16.21
CA ARG A 288 -10.71 -8.79 15.85
C ARG A 288 -11.79 -9.49 16.68
N GLN A 289 -11.75 -9.36 18.01
CA GLN A 289 -12.71 -10.02 18.91
C GLN A 289 -14.15 -9.55 18.67
N ALA A 290 -14.37 -8.25 18.46
CA ALA A 290 -15.68 -7.71 18.10
C ALA A 290 -16.19 -8.33 16.79
N ALA A 291 -15.30 -8.52 15.82
CA ALA A 291 -15.65 -9.10 14.55
C ALA A 291 -15.90 -10.62 14.64
N GLU A 292 -15.13 -11.34 15.47
CA GLU A 292 -15.37 -12.75 15.85
C GLU A 292 -16.78 -12.90 16.47
N ASN A 293 -17.10 -12.10 17.48
CA ASN A 293 -18.39 -12.14 18.16
C ASN A 293 -19.55 -11.87 17.20
N GLY A 294 -19.44 -10.84 16.35
CA GLY A 294 -20.45 -10.54 15.36
C GLY A 294 -20.63 -11.65 14.32
N PHE A 295 -19.53 -12.27 13.90
CA PHE A 295 -19.53 -13.40 12.98
C PHE A 295 -20.27 -14.61 13.57
N PHE A 296 -19.89 -15.08 14.76
CA PHE A 296 -20.51 -16.24 15.38
C PHE A 296 -21.95 -15.99 15.84
N ALA A 297 -22.29 -14.75 16.17
CA ALA A 297 -23.68 -14.38 16.45
C ALA A 297 -24.56 -14.43 15.19
N THR A 298 -23.99 -14.25 13.99
CA THR A 298 -24.74 -14.27 12.72
C THR A 298 -24.80 -15.66 12.09
N TYR A 299 -23.71 -16.42 12.20
CA TYR A 299 -23.60 -17.75 11.64
C TYR A 299 -23.41 -18.76 12.77
N GLN A 300 -24.48 -19.50 13.06
CA GLN A 300 -24.47 -20.48 14.16
C GLN A 300 -24.01 -21.87 13.70
N LYS A 301 -24.15 -22.17 12.40
CA LYS A 301 -23.78 -23.44 11.76
C LYS A 301 -22.83 -23.24 10.57
N MET A 302 -21.91 -24.20 10.37
CA MET A 302 -20.83 -24.16 9.37
C MET A 302 -21.33 -24.01 7.91
N GLY A 303 -22.54 -24.47 7.61
CA GLY A 303 -23.12 -24.38 6.26
C GLY A 303 -23.79 -23.05 5.94
N GLU A 304 -24.00 -22.17 6.91
CA GLU A 304 -24.86 -20.99 6.71
C GLU A 304 -24.22 -19.86 5.89
N TRP A 305 -22.89 -19.82 5.84
CA TRP A 305 -22.15 -18.83 5.04
C TRP A 305 -21.69 -19.36 3.69
N LYS A 306 -21.67 -20.69 3.49
CA LYS A 306 -21.43 -21.31 2.18
C LYS A 306 -22.58 -20.92 1.23
#